data_AF-A0A2T2WB30-F1
#
_entry.id   AF-A0A2T2WB30-F1
#
_cell.length_a   1.000
_cell.length_b   1.000
_cell.length_c   1.000
_cell.angle_alpha   90.00
_cell.angle_beta   90.00
_cell.angle_gamma   90.00
#
_symmetry.space_group_name_H-M   'P 1'
#
loop_
_entity.id
_entity.type
_entity.pdbx_description
1 polymer ?
#
loop_
_entity_poly.entity_id
_entity_poly.type
_entity_poly.pdbx_seq_one_letter_code
_entity_poly.pdbx_strand_id
1 'polypeptide(L)'
;MSFSRLLQPDLVLRGNVLSISPDLLARHGLRGLILDVDDTLVPLRQAETNPDLARWMNHIKAEASVWLVSNNINAPRISRIADLLEVPYLTSAGKPSGRKLKLALAAMDLPANQVAMVGDRLFTDVLAGNRVGLFTILVSPMPDLNQVVRTSPLRSLEVIISQYLGVTL
;
A
#
# COMPACT_ATOMS: atom_id res chain seq x y z
N MET A 1 -20.52 -6.19 8.66
CA MET A 1 -19.18 -6.33 9.30
C MET A 1 -19.04 -5.25 10.36
N SER A 2 -18.44 -5.56 11.51
CA SER A 2 -18.09 -4.53 12.50
C SER A 2 -17.00 -3.62 11.94
N PHE A 3 -17.03 -2.33 12.31
CA PHE A 3 -16.03 -1.34 11.88
C PHE A 3 -14.60 -1.75 12.26
N SER A 4 -14.42 -2.34 13.44
CA SER A 4 -13.12 -2.85 13.90
C SER A 4 -12.54 -3.93 12.97
N ARG A 5 -13.40 -4.79 12.41
CA ARG A 5 -12.95 -5.84 11.46
C ARG A 5 -12.42 -5.23 10.16
N LEU A 6 -12.99 -4.10 9.71
CA LEU A 6 -12.53 -3.43 8.51
C LEU A 6 -11.20 -2.69 8.70
N LEU A 7 -10.81 -2.42 9.95
CA LEU A 7 -9.52 -1.82 10.29
C LEU A 7 -8.44 -2.85 10.63
N GLN A 8 -8.79 -4.15 10.70
CA GLN A 8 -7.82 -5.19 10.97
C GLN A 8 -7.05 -5.53 9.70
N PRO A 9 -5.72 -5.30 9.64
CA PRO A 9 -4.91 -5.81 8.55
C PRO A 9 -4.77 -7.34 8.65
N ASP A 10 -4.67 -8.00 7.51
CA ASP A 10 -4.36 -9.43 7.44
C ASP A 10 -2.88 -9.70 7.79
N LEU A 11 -1.99 -8.77 7.44
CA LEU A 11 -0.57 -8.84 7.73
C LEU A 11 -0.01 -7.48 8.13
N VAL A 12 0.77 -7.46 9.23
CA VAL A 12 1.55 -6.29 9.65
C VAL A 12 3.02 -6.59 9.50
N LEU A 13 3.72 -5.77 8.70
CA LEU A 13 5.17 -5.82 8.56
C LEU A 13 5.80 -4.71 9.38
N ARG A 14 6.80 -5.07 10.21
CA ARG A 14 7.58 -4.08 10.96
C ARG A 14 8.46 -3.22 10.05
N GLY A 15 8.86 -3.76 8.89
CA GLY A 15 9.61 -3.06 7.85
C GLY A 15 8.74 -2.25 6.88
N ASN A 16 9.40 -1.54 5.97
CA ASN A 16 8.73 -0.84 4.87
C ASN A 16 8.36 -1.80 3.74
N VAL A 17 7.80 -1.25 2.66
CA VAL A 17 7.36 -2.00 1.47
C VAL A 17 8.44 -2.94 0.89
N LEU A 18 9.73 -2.59 1.01
CA LEU A 18 10.84 -3.40 0.50
C LEU A 18 11.01 -4.74 1.23
N SER A 19 10.36 -4.90 2.39
CA SER A 19 10.34 -6.16 3.13
C SER A 19 9.41 -7.22 2.54
N ILE A 20 8.58 -6.85 1.56
CA ILE A 20 7.75 -7.80 0.82
C ILE A 20 8.65 -8.57 -0.15
N SER A 21 8.71 -9.89 -0.01
CA SER A 21 9.49 -10.78 -0.87
C SER A 21 8.60 -11.66 -1.75
N PRO A 22 9.13 -12.21 -2.86
CA PRO A 22 8.48 -13.27 -3.63
C PRO A 22 7.96 -14.42 -2.76
N ASP A 23 8.75 -14.89 -1.80
CA ASP A 23 8.32 -15.96 -0.87
C ASP A 23 7.11 -15.57 -0.05
N LEU A 24 7.00 -14.31 0.38
CA LEU A 24 5.85 -13.81 1.12
C LEU A 24 4.60 -13.85 0.22
N LEU A 25 4.73 -13.41 -1.03
CA LEU A 25 3.63 -13.46 -1.99
C LEU A 25 3.17 -14.92 -2.21
N ALA A 26 4.10 -15.82 -2.46
CA ALA A 26 3.82 -17.24 -2.66
C ALA A 26 3.14 -17.88 -1.44
N ARG A 27 3.64 -17.61 -0.22
CA ARG A 27 3.06 -18.13 1.04
C ARG A 27 1.61 -17.73 1.24
N HIS A 28 1.22 -16.54 0.78
CA HIS A 28 -0.14 -16.03 0.90
C HIS A 28 -0.96 -16.19 -0.39
N GLY A 29 -0.41 -16.83 -1.43
CA GLY A 29 -1.09 -17.02 -2.72
C GLY A 29 -1.38 -15.71 -3.46
N LEU A 30 -0.59 -14.67 -3.21
CA LEU A 30 -0.75 -13.34 -3.80
C LEU A 30 -0.15 -13.31 -5.21
N ARG A 31 -0.95 -12.86 -6.17
CA ARG A 31 -0.58 -12.72 -7.59
C ARG A 31 -0.72 -11.29 -8.11
N GLY A 32 -1.27 -10.39 -7.29
CA GLY A 32 -1.37 -8.97 -7.60
C GLY A 32 -1.12 -8.09 -6.38
N LEU A 33 -0.55 -6.91 -6.60
CA LEU A 33 -0.32 -5.90 -5.58
C LEU A 33 -0.86 -4.55 -6.03
N ILE A 34 -1.68 -3.94 -5.19
CA ILE A 34 -2.09 -2.55 -5.28
C ILE A 34 -1.32 -1.79 -4.21
N LEU A 35 -0.42 -0.90 -4.65
CA LEU A 35 0.48 -0.19 -3.76
C LEU A 35 0.00 1.26 -3.59
N ASP A 36 -0.08 1.73 -2.34
CA ASP A 36 -0.07 3.17 -2.09
C ASP A 36 1.29 3.77 -2.44
N VAL A 37 1.35 5.09 -2.66
CA VAL A 37 2.57 5.74 -3.17
C VAL A 37 3.25 6.57 -2.09
N ASP A 38 2.56 7.57 -1.55
CA ASP A 38 3.19 8.50 -0.62
C ASP A 38 3.31 7.85 0.76
N ASP A 39 4.48 8.02 1.37
CA ASP A 39 4.88 7.39 2.62
C ASP A 39 4.90 5.85 2.60
N THR A 40 4.43 5.19 1.53
CA THR A 40 4.57 3.74 1.31
C THR A 40 5.75 3.40 0.39
N LEU A 41 5.80 3.94 -0.83
CA LEU A 41 6.89 3.70 -1.80
C LEU A 41 7.97 4.76 -1.73
N VAL A 42 7.54 6.02 -1.63
CA VAL A 42 8.42 7.19 -1.65
C VAL A 42 7.98 8.13 -0.54
N PRO A 43 8.91 8.71 0.23
CA PRO A 43 8.58 9.76 1.19
C PRO A 43 7.82 10.90 0.51
N LEU A 44 6.78 11.43 1.15
CA LEU A 44 5.90 12.46 0.57
C LEU A 44 6.66 13.69 0.02
N ARG A 45 7.81 14.03 0.63
CA ARG A 45 8.60 15.22 0.29
C ARG A 45 9.78 14.96 -0.65
N GLN A 46 10.05 13.71 -1.00
CA GLN A 46 11.18 13.35 -1.84
C GLN A 46 10.76 13.14 -3.30
N ALA A 47 11.54 13.70 -4.23
CA ALA A 47 11.25 13.63 -5.67
C ALA A 47 11.89 12.43 -6.37
N GLU A 48 12.90 11.81 -5.75
CA GLU A 48 13.72 10.74 -6.34
C GLU A 48 13.37 9.38 -5.74
N THR A 49 13.33 8.36 -6.59
CA THR A 49 13.14 6.96 -6.21
C THR A 49 14.49 6.37 -5.76
N ASN A 50 14.50 5.65 -4.64
CA ASN A 50 15.67 4.90 -4.18
C ASN A 50 16.03 3.77 -5.19
N PRO A 51 17.30 3.58 -5.60
CA PRO A 51 17.73 2.44 -6.41
C PRO A 51 17.27 1.07 -5.87
N ASP A 52 17.14 0.92 -4.55
CA ASP A 52 16.61 -0.28 -3.91
C ASP A 52 15.16 -0.54 -4.28
N LEU A 53 14.35 0.52 -4.43
CA LEU A 53 12.95 0.43 -4.82
C LEU A 53 12.80 -0.10 -6.24
N ALA A 54 13.62 0.38 -7.18
CA ALA A 54 13.58 -0.09 -8.57
C ALA A 54 13.97 -1.58 -8.65
N ARG A 55 15.03 -1.99 -7.94
CA ARG A 55 15.43 -3.40 -7.86
C ARG A 55 14.35 -4.28 -7.25
N TRP A 56 13.79 -3.85 -6.12
CA TRP A 56 12.70 -4.54 -5.46
C TRP A 56 11.48 -4.67 -6.38
N MET A 57 11.07 -3.58 -7.03
CA MET A 57 9.94 -3.59 -7.97
C MET A 57 10.17 -4.58 -9.11
N ASN A 58 11.38 -4.65 -9.67
CA ASN A 58 11.68 -5.62 -10.74
C ASN A 58 11.52 -7.07 -10.27
N HIS A 59 11.96 -7.41 -9.05
CA HIS A 59 11.73 -8.75 -8.51
C HIS A 59 10.26 -9.04 -8.26
N ILE A 60 9.50 -8.05 -7.79
CA ILE A 60 8.07 -8.22 -7.48
C ILE A 60 7.23 -8.33 -8.76
N LYS A 61 7.53 -7.53 -9.79
CA LYS A 61 6.86 -7.59 -11.10
C LYS A 61 7.05 -8.94 -11.81
N ALA A 62 8.12 -9.67 -11.51
CA ALA A 62 8.33 -11.01 -12.05
C ALA A 62 7.33 -12.05 -11.49
N GLU A 63 6.76 -11.78 -10.31
CA GLU A 63 5.93 -12.72 -9.56
C GLU A 63 4.47 -12.29 -9.48
N ALA A 64 4.19 -10.98 -9.56
CA ALA A 64 2.85 -10.42 -9.39
C ALA A 64 2.59 -9.21 -10.28
N SER A 65 1.32 -9.04 -10.68
CA SER A 65 0.88 -7.81 -11.35
C SER A 65 0.84 -6.65 -10.34
N VAL A 66 1.48 -5.53 -10.68
CA VAL A 66 1.55 -4.36 -9.77
C VAL A 66 0.78 -3.18 -10.34
N TRP A 67 -0.01 -2.52 -9.49
CA TRP A 67 -0.66 -1.24 -9.78
C TRP A 67 -0.39 -0.24 -8.67
N LEU A 68 -0.26 1.05 -9.03
CA LEU A 68 -0.21 2.13 -8.06
C LEU A 68 -1.59 2.76 -7.87
N VAL A 69 -2.05 2.89 -6.64
CA VAL A 69 -3.32 3.59 -6.34
C VAL A 69 -3.14 4.57 -5.18
N SER A 70 -3.04 5.84 -5.53
CA SER A 70 -2.73 6.92 -4.60
C SER A 70 -3.92 7.83 -4.32
N ASN A 71 -4.01 8.32 -3.08
CA ASN A 71 -4.91 9.40 -2.71
C ASN A 71 -4.42 10.78 -3.18
N ASN A 72 -3.17 10.89 -3.61
CA ASN A 72 -2.59 12.15 -4.04
C ASN A 72 -3.24 12.64 -5.33
N ILE A 73 -3.64 13.91 -5.32
CA ILE A 73 -4.25 14.60 -6.46
C ILE A 73 -3.22 15.15 -7.45
N ASN A 74 -1.94 15.21 -7.05
CA ASN A 74 -0.84 15.63 -7.90
C ASN A 74 -0.48 14.52 -8.91
N ALA A 75 -1.24 14.47 -10.01
CA ALA A 75 -1.04 13.49 -11.08
C ALA A 75 0.38 13.49 -11.67
N PRO A 76 1.05 14.64 -11.90
CA PRO A 76 2.45 14.66 -12.36
C PRO A 76 3.44 13.92 -11.44
N ARG A 77 3.24 13.96 -10.12
CA ARG A 77 4.08 13.21 -9.17
C ARG A 77 3.88 11.70 -9.32
N ILE A 78 2.63 11.26 -9.33
CA ILE A 78 2.30 9.83 -9.36
C ILE A 78 2.66 9.22 -10.72
N SER A 79 2.36 9.91 -11.82
CA SER A 79 2.74 9.47 -13.18
C SER A 79 4.25 9.27 -13.28
N ARG A 80 5.06 10.25 -12.85
CA ARG A 80 6.52 10.10 -12.86
C ARG A 80 7.00 8.86 -12.12
N ILE A 81 6.44 8.58 -10.94
CA ILE A 81 6.80 7.40 -10.15
C ILE A 81 6.36 6.11 -10.88
N ALA A 82 5.15 6.12 -11.43
CA ALA A 82 4.61 5.00 -12.19
C ALA A 82 5.43 4.70 -13.46
N ASP A 83 5.85 5.74 -14.17
CA ASP A 83 6.69 5.65 -15.38
C ASP A 83 8.06 5.07 -15.04
N LEU A 84 8.69 5.55 -13.95
CA LEU A 84 9.98 5.03 -13.48
C LEU A 84 9.92 3.56 -13.07
N LEU A 85 8.78 3.12 -12.52
CA LEU A 85 8.55 1.75 -12.10
C LEU A 85 7.94 0.88 -13.20
N GLU A 86 7.55 1.48 -14.33
CA GLU A 86 6.88 0.87 -15.48
C GLU A 86 5.61 0.10 -15.06
N VAL A 87 4.74 0.75 -14.30
CA VAL A 87 3.49 0.15 -13.80
C VAL A 87 2.28 1.05 -14.06
N PRO A 88 1.08 0.49 -14.28
CA PRO A 88 -0.15 1.27 -14.37
C PRO A 88 -0.48 1.95 -13.03
N TYR A 89 -1.19 3.08 -13.11
CA TYR A 89 -1.54 3.86 -11.92
C TYR A 89 -2.94 4.49 -11.97
N LEU A 90 -3.47 4.77 -10.78
CA LEU A 90 -4.68 5.56 -10.55
C LEU A 90 -4.42 6.59 -9.44
N THR A 91 -4.54 7.88 -9.76
CA THR A 91 -4.41 8.99 -8.80
C THR A 91 -5.74 9.33 -8.14
N SER A 92 -5.80 10.28 -7.20
CA SER A 92 -7.04 10.83 -6.62
C SER A 92 -8.05 9.75 -6.18
N ALA A 93 -7.57 8.68 -5.53
CA ALA A 93 -8.38 7.50 -5.26
C ALA A 93 -9.53 7.72 -4.28
N GLY A 94 -9.39 8.68 -3.38
CA GLY A 94 -10.41 8.97 -2.36
C GLY A 94 -10.59 7.83 -1.36
N LYS A 95 -9.53 7.05 -1.09
CA LYS A 95 -9.50 6.07 0.00
C LYS A 95 -9.94 6.78 1.29
N PRO A 96 -10.89 6.23 2.06
CA PRO A 96 -11.20 4.80 2.13
C PRO A 96 -12.30 4.30 1.16
N SER A 97 -12.65 5.06 0.12
CA SER A 97 -13.45 4.55 -0.99
C SER A 97 -12.71 3.44 -1.75
N GLY A 98 -13.38 2.31 -1.99
CA GLY A 98 -12.82 1.17 -2.74
C GLY A 98 -12.94 1.30 -4.26
N ARG A 99 -13.45 2.42 -4.80
CA ARG A 99 -13.78 2.53 -6.24
C ARG A 99 -12.57 2.31 -7.14
N LYS A 100 -11.43 2.94 -6.86
CA LYS A 100 -10.22 2.79 -7.70
C LYS A 100 -9.50 1.46 -7.47
N LEU A 101 -9.58 0.92 -6.26
CA LEU A 101 -9.10 -0.44 -5.96
C LEU A 101 -9.86 -1.48 -6.80
N LYS A 102 -11.19 -1.36 -6.92
CA LYS A 102 -11.99 -2.24 -7.79
C LYS A 102 -11.63 -2.12 -9.27
N LEU A 103 -11.29 -0.92 -9.75
CA LEU A 103 -10.84 -0.72 -11.12
C LEU A 103 -9.49 -1.41 -11.37
N ALA A 104 -8.52 -1.22 -10.47
CA ALA A 104 -7.23 -1.90 -10.55
C ALA A 104 -7.40 -3.43 -10.47
N LEU A 105 -8.21 -3.93 -9.53
CA LEU A 105 -8.51 -5.36 -9.39
C LEU A 105 -9.13 -5.94 -10.67
N ALA A 106 -10.12 -5.26 -11.25
CA ALA A 106 -10.75 -5.69 -12.50
C ALA A 106 -9.76 -5.68 -13.67
N ALA A 107 -8.86 -4.70 -13.74
CA ALA A 107 -7.84 -4.63 -14.77
C ALA A 107 -6.73 -5.68 -14.61
N MET A 108 -6.47 -6.14 -13.39
CA MET A 108 -5.58 -7.29 -13.13
C MET A 108 -6.20 -8.63 -13.53
N ASP A 109 -7.53 -8.70 -13.67
CA ASP A 109 -8.28 -9.95 -13.91
C ASP A 109 -7.94 -11.06 -12.89
N LEU A 110 -7.86 -10.68 -11.62
CA LEU A 110 -7.55 -11.57 -10.51
C LEU A 110 -8.69 -11.59 -9.48
N PRO A 111 -8.87 -12.71 -8.76
CA PRO A 111 -9.79 -12.73 -7.63
C PRO A 111 -9.24 -11.88 -6.48
N ALA A 112 -10.13 -11.20 -5.75
CA ALA A 112 -9.78 -10.24 -4.71
C ALA A 112 -8.85 -10.84 -3.63
N ASN A 113 -9.05 -12.10 -3.27
CA ASN A 113 -8.25 -12.79 -2.25
C ASN A 113 -6.81 -13.12 -2.68
N GLN A 114 -6.45 -12.91 -3.95
CA GLN A 114 -5.09 -13.07 -4.46
C GLN A 114 -4.43 -11.72 -4.76
N VAL A 115 -5.10 -10.62 -4.42
CA VAL A 115 -4.57 -9.27 -4.61
C VAL A 115 -4.45 -8.60 -3.26
N ALA A 116 -3.28 -8.04 -2.97
CA ALA A 116 -3.06 -7.30 -1.73
C ALA A 116 -3.10 -5.79 -1.94
N MET A 117 -3.81 -5.07 -1.07
CA MET A 117 -3.61 -3.64 -0.85
C MET A 117 -2.47 -3.45 0.15
N VAL A 118 -1.45 -2.69 -0.24
CA VAL A 118 -0.28 -2.40 0.59
C VAL A 118 -0.20 -0.90 0.86
N GLY A 119 -0.13 -0.52 2.12
CA GLY A 119 -0.01 0.88 2.54
C GLY A 119 0.40 1.03 4.01
N ASP A 120 0.62 2.26 4.45
CA ASP A 120 1.10 2.56 5.80
C ASP A 120 -0.01 3.02 6.78
N ARG A 121 -1.25 3.19 6.27
CA ARG A 121 -2.36 3.76 7.03
C ARG A 121 -3.55 2.80 7.19
N LEU A 122 -4.06 2.71 8.42
CA LEU A 122 -5.19 1.84 8.76
C LEU A 122 -6.51 2.39 8.21
N PHE A 123 -6.77 3.68 8.44
CA PHE A 123 -8.08 4.27 8.11
C PHE A 123 -8.26 4.61 6.64
N THR A 124 -7.24 4.40 5.81
CA THR A 124 -7.32 4.61 4.37
C THR A 124 -7.02 3.33 3.60
N ASP A 125 -5.80 2.80 3.69
CA ASP A 125 -5.37 1.66 2.87
C ASP A 125 -6.02 0.36 3.33
N VAL A 126 -5.83 -0.01 4.60
CA VAL A 126 -6.40 -1.24 5.17
C VAL A 126 -7.92 -1.20 5.09
N LEU A 127 -8.53 -0.07 5.48
CA LEU A 127 -9.98 0.11 5.38
C LEU A 127 -10.49 -0.02 3.93
N ALA A 128 -9.80 0.56 2.95
CA ALA A 128 -10.20 0.45 1.55
C ALA A 128 -10.03 -0.98 1.01
N GLY A 129 -8.92 -1.64 1.32
CA GLY A 129 -8.65 -3.02 0.91
C GLY A 129 -9.68 -3.99 1.46
N ASN A 130 -9.93 -3.94 2.77
CA ASN A 130 -10.92 -4.77 3.45
C ASN A 130 -12.35 -4.56 2.92
N ARG A 131 -12.70 -3.32 2.53
CA ARG A 131 -14.01 -3.03 1.89
C ARG A 131 -14.17 -3.65 0.51
N VAL A 132 -13.07 -3.87 -0.20
CA VAL A 132 -13.06 -4.52 -1.53
C VAL A 132 -12.89 -6.04 -1.40
N GLY A 133 -12.48 -6.55 -0.24
CA GLY A 133 -12.18 -7.96 0.00
C GLY A 133 -10.78 -8.36 -0.47
N LEU A 134 -9.87 -7.39 -0.57
CA LEU A 134 -8.46 -7.62 -0.84
C LEU A 134 -7.75 -8.11 0.42
N PHE A 135 -6.64 -8.81 0.24
CA PHE A 135 -5.68 -9.02 1.32
C PHE A 135 -5.06 -7.66 1.71
N THR A 136 -4.82 -7.40 2.99
CA THR A 136 -4.30 -6.11 3.45
C THR A 136 -2.97 -6.26 4.16
N ILE A 137 -1.95 -5.56 3.65
CA ILE A 137 -0.60 -5.52 4.22
C ILE A 137 -0.34 -4.11 4.73
N LEU A 138 -0.25 -3.97 6.06
CA LEU A 138 0.18 -2.73 6.70
C LEU A 138 1.70 -2.73 6.81
N VAL A 139 2.34 -1.71 6.26
CA VAL A 139 3.80 -1.53 6.33
C VAL A 139 4.19 -0.30 7.16
N SER A 140 5.45 -0.24 7.55
CA SER A 140 6.04 0.99 8.07
C SER A 140 6.31 1.99 6.93
N PRO A 141 6.17 3.30 7.17
CA PRO A 141 6.46 4.32 6.19
C PRO A 141 7.88 4.22 5.67
N MET A 142 8.05 4.57 4.40
CA MET A 142 9.36 4.70 3.79
C MET A 142 10.13 5.83 4.50
N PRO A 143 11.33 5.56 5.04
CA PRO A 143 12.11 6.59 5.72
C PRO A 143 12.57 7.65 4.71
N ASP A 144 12.56 8.91 5.14
CA ASP A 144 13.10 10.02 4.36
C ASP A 144 14.62 9.92 4.30
N LEU A 145 15.23 10.00 3.11
CA LEU A 145 16.68 9.83 2.96
C LEU A 145 17.49 10.90 3.73
N ASN A 146 16.86 12.04 4.05
CA ASN A 146 17.50 13.20 4.68
C ASN A 146 16.92 13.59 6.06
N GLN A 147 16.00 12.80 6.66
CA GLN A 147 15.42 13.15 7.97
C GLN A 147 15.30 11.96 8.92
N VAL A 148 15.48 12.24 10.22
CA VAL A 148 15.14 11.33 11.31
C VAL A 148 13.65 10.96 11.19
N VAL A 149 13.35 9.65 11.26
CA VAL A 149 12.00 9.08 11.18
C VAL A 149 11.02 9.86 12.08
N ARG A 150 10.26 10.78 11.49
CA ARG A 150 9.18 11.47 12.19
C ARG A 150 7.92 10.64 12.03
N THR A 151 7.54 9.92 13.08
CA THR A 151 6.23 9.29 13.16
C THR A 151 5.16 10.38 13.05
N SER A 152 4.34 10.34 12.00
CA SER A 152 3.23 11.28 11.86
C SER A 152 2.29 11.16 13.09
N PRO A 153 2.00 12.25 13.82
CA PRO A 153 1.13 12.19 15.00
C PRO A 153 -0.27 11.68 14.66
N LEU A 154 -0.72 11.84 13.41
CA LEU A 154 -1.96 11.26 12.91
C LEU A 154 -1.88 9.73 12.83
N ARG A 155 -0.75 9.14 12.43
CA ARG A 155 -0.55 7.69 12.41
C ARG A 155 -0.53 7.12 13.82
N SER A 156 0.14 7.77 14.76
CA SER A 156 0.14 7.34 16.16
C SER A 156 -1.27 7.39 16.76
N LEU A 157 -2.05 8.42 16.43
CA LEU A 157 -3.45 8.52 16.85
C LEU A 157 -4.31 7.43 16.20
N GLU A 158 -4.13 7.15 14.90
CA GLU A 158 -4.81 6.05 14.21
C GLU A 158 -4.55 4.71 14.90
N VAL A 159 -3.27 4.42 15.24
CA VAL A 159 -2.88 3.20 15.95
C VAL A 159 -3.56 3.12 17.31
N ILE A 160 -3.52 4.19 18.11
CA ILE A 160 -4.14 4.24 19.45
C ILE A 160 -5.66 4.01 19.36
N ILE A 161 -6.34 4.72 18.46
CA ILE A 161 -7.78 4.56 18.25
C ILE A 161 -8.11 3.14 17.80
N SER A 162 -7.31 2.57 16.90
CA SER A 162 -7.54 1.21 16.40
C SER A 162 -7.39 0.16 17.52
N GLN A 163 -6.37 0.28 18.39
CA GLN A 163 -6.19 -0.59 19.55
C GLN A 163 -7.36 -0.46 20.53
N TYR A 164 -7.86 0.76 20.75
CA TYR A 164 -9.06 1.00 21.55
C TYR A 164 -10.32 0.35 20.95
N LEU A 165 -10.39 0.27 19.62
CA LEU A 165 -11.45 -0.43 18.88
C LEU A 165 -11.25 -1.96 18.78
N GLY A 166 -10.20 -2.51 19.40
CA GLY A 166 -9.90 -3.93 19.47
C GLY A 166 -9.10 -4.49 18.28
N VAL A 167 -8.45 -3.63 17.48
CA VAL A 167 -7.55 -4.05 16.39
C VAL A 167 -6.21 -4.50 16.98
N THR A 168 -5.70 -5.64 16.52
CA THR A 168 -4.38 -6.15 16.92
C THR A 168 -3.35 -5.78 15.86
N LEU A 169 -2.28 -5.08 16.24
CA LEU A 169 -1.24 -4.54 15.36
C LEU A 169 0.15 -5.07 15.72
#